data_AF-A0A3M1CMB1-F1
#
_entry.id   AF-A0A3M1CMB1-F1
#
_cell.length_a   1.000
_cell.length_b   1.000
_cell.length_c   1.000
_cell.angle_alpha   90.00
_cell.angle_beta   90.00
_cell.angle_gamma   90.00
#
_symmetry.space_group_name_H-M   'P 1'
#
loop_
_entity.id
_entity.type
_entity.pdbx_description
1 polymer ?
#
loop_
_entity_poly.entity_id
_entity_poly.type
_entity_poly.pdbx_seq_one_letter_code
_entity_poly.pdbx_strand_id
1 'polypeptide(L)'
;MSAAAVAVCLQALVFAVQAGGSISVVAVGDVNLGSDYPDDTTLPPDEGKSLLRRVRHLLEGDVVFANLEGPILSGGESDKCSGSRNCYAFRTPPVLANRLVEAGFNVVGIANNHAMDFGREGRAKTVEVLDRLGIAHSGPPGDVALLRVRGRSLALVAFTTADHSYNLLDIETAARVVKGLKEKNDLVVVSFHGGTEGSKAQHVPFGMERLGNEPRGELRRFAHAVIDAGADLVIGHGPHVLRGMEVYRRRLIAYSLGNFCTWGRFNLRGPLGVGAILEANLDASTGRFLSGRIIPTFQDESGVGPDPRRRAISIVERLSREDFWPLGPAVSPAGRLSPPPGDTAGLLGVTEQPVYKDVRRLMKRLRKRGFRAAELVEWFGDERSGLVPGVVEKFERPAEKLSYRKYRELFIRPEVLDRAAEFFERHGRLILDVAGRYGIEPEHLAAIVAVESRFGEHTGRYRAFNVLSTVVLKYPRRARWAEKELAALLLMYRKSDPVEVRGSYAGAVGFVQFMPTSVLAYGVDYDGNGRVELDSWPDALASAANYLAKHGYRPGRYERGSAAYRSVYSYNPSHNYARVVGELAALLKPRLKDAGGQGGATGEGSAQASGGR
;
A
#
# COMPACT_ATOMS: atom_id res chain seq x y z
N MET A 1 19.40 -27.10 10.63
CA MET A 1 20.23 -26.01 11.20
C MET A 1 20.26 -26.18 12.71
N SER A 2 21.41 -26.04 13.38
CA SER A 2 21.49 -26.24 14.84
C SER A 2 20.77 -25.12 15.60
N ALA A 3 20.25 -25.41 16.79
CA ALA A 3 19.61 -24.41 17.65
C ALA A 3 20.52 -23.20 17.95
N ALA A 4 21.84 -23.39 17.94
CA ALA A 4 22.82 -22.32 18.08
C ALA A 4 22.86 -21.39 16.84
N ALA A 5 22.72 -21.93 15.62
CA ALA A 5 22.67 -21.11 14.41
C ALA A 5 21.38 -20.27 14.33
N VAL A 6 20.26 -20.80 14.83
CA VAL A 6 18.98 -20.06 14.92
C VAL A 6 19.07 -18.96 15.99
N ALA A 7 19.71 -19.23 17.13
CA ALA A 7 19.90 -18.24 18.20
C ALA A 7 20.84 -17.09 17.79
N VAL A 8 21.93 -17.38 17.05
CA VAL A 8 22.84 -16.37 16.51
C VAL A 8 22.17 -15.53 15.41
N CYS A 9 21.35 -16.13 14.54
CA CYS A 9 20.54 -15.39 13.58
C CYS A 9 19.47 -14.51 14.25
N LEU A 10 18.82 -15.00 15.31
CA LEU A 10 17.85 -14.22 16.10
C LEU A 10 18.51 -13.08 16.85
N GLN A 11 19.69 -13.29 17.44
CA GLN A 11 20.46 -12.21 18.06
C GLN A 11 20.98 -11.21 17.03
N ALA A 12 21.43 -11.65 15.85
CA ALA A 12 21.83 -10.75 14.77
C ALA A 12 20.65 -9.94 14.21
N LEU A 13 19.45 -10.52 14.13
CA LEU A 13 18.22 -9.78 13.80
C LEU A 13 17.81 -8.81 14.90
N VAL A 14 17.93 -9.18 16.18
CA VAL A 14 17.64 -8.30 17.31
C VAL A 14 18.65 -7.15 17.40
N PHE A 15 19.94 -7.39 17.12
CA PHE A 15 20.97 -6.36 17.01
C PHE A 15 20.80 -5.49 15.76
N ALA A 16 20.35 -6.04 14.63
CA ALA A 16 20.03 -5.24 13.44
C ALA A 16 18.78 -4.36 13.65
N VAL A 17 17.78 -4.85 14.40
CA VAL A 17 16.61 -4.08 14.81
C VAL A 17 16.96 -3.02 15.88
N GLN A 18 18.00 -3.24 16.69
CA GLN A 18 18.52 -2.25 17.64
C GLN A 18 19.55 -1.28 17.04
N ALA A 19 20.18 -1.59 15.91
CA ALA A 19 21.17 -0.73 15.25
C ALA A 19 20.54 0.40 14.40
N GLY A 20 19.27 0.28 14.02
CA GLY A 20 18.51 1.33 13.34
C GLY A 20 17.77 2.22 14.34
N GLY A 21 18.43 3.25 14.88
CA GLY A 21 17.77 4.25 15.70
C GLY A 21 16.61 4.95 14.96
N SER A 22 15.76 5.70 15.66
CA SER A 22 14.77 6.57 15.04
C SER A 22 15.31 7.99 14.82
N ILE A 23 14.79 8.70 13.82
CA ILE A 23 14.95 10.14 13.66
C ILE A 23 13.59 10.80 13.84
N SER A 24 13.53 11.81 14.71
CA SER A 24 12.33 12.57 15.03
C SER A 24 12.26 13.87 14.24
N VAL A 25 11.19 14.03 13.46
CA VAL A 25 10.86 15.28 12.77
C VAL A 25 9.65 15.90 13.48
N VAL A 26 9.87 17.04 14.13
CA VAL A 26 8.83 17.86 14.75
C VAL A 26 8.48 19.01 13.82
N ALA A 27 7.33 18.91 13.17
CA ALA A 27 6.87 19.87 12.18
C ALA A 27 5.67 20.65 12.69
N VAL A 28 5.61 21.92 12.33
CA VAL A 28 4.44 22.78 12.54
C VAL A 28 3.96 23.34 11.22
N GLY A 29 2.77 23.94 11.22
CA GLY A 29 2.20 24.56 10.05
C GLY A 29 2.74 25.97 9.75
N ASP A 30 1.86 26.84 9.30
CA ASP A 30 2.24 28.18 8.83
C ASP A 30 2.67 29.10 9.99
N VAL A 31 3.77 29.82 9.78
CA VAL A 31 4.35 30.77 10.73
C VAL A 31 4.53 32.13 10.07
N ASN A 32 3.87 33.14 10.63
CA ASN A 32 4.08 34.55 10.36
C ASN A 32 4.08 35.28 11.71
N LEU A 33 5.24 35.73 12.16
CA LEU A 33 5.40 36.25 13.53
C LEU A 33 4.85 37.66 13.73
N GLY A 34 4.41 38.31 12.65
CA GLY A 34 3.92 39.68 12.62
C GLY A 34 4.42 40.42 11.39
N SER A 35 3.72 41.49 11.03
CA SER A 35 4.08 42.34 9.89
C SER A 35 4.14 43.79 10.30
N ASP A 36 5.21 44.50 9.92
CA ASP A 36 5.33 45.97 10.04
C ASP A 36 5.00 46.69 8.71
N TYR A 37 4.30 45.99 7.80
CA TYR A 37 3.79 46.54 6.54
C TYR A 37 2.26 46.40 6.42
N PRO A 38 1.55 47.45 5.94
CA PRO A 38 2.07 48.77 5.56
C PRO A 38 2.44 49.66 6.76
N ASP A 39 2.11 49.24 7.97
CA ASP A 39 2.39 49.91 9.23
C ASP A 39 2.64 48.87 10.35
N ASP A 40 3.04 49.34 11.53
CA ASP A 40 3.42 48.51 12.68
C ASP A 40 2.24 47.97 13.51
N THR A 41 1.00 48.24 13.11
CA THR A 41 -0.20 47.85 13.87
C THR A 41 -0.41 46.34 13.98
N THR A 42 0.28 45.57 13.13
CA THR A 42 0.19 44.11 13.09
C THR A 42 1.45 43.42 13.62
N LEU A 43 2.26 44.15 14.39
CA LEU A 43 3.34 43.56 15.19
C LEU A 43 2.81 43.01 16.52
N PRO A 44 3.42 41.93 17.04
CA PRO A 44 3.14 41.45 18.38
C PRO A 44 3.66 42.45 19.43
N PRO A 45 3.04 42.50 20.62
CA PRO A 45 3.66 43.16 21.78
C PRO A 45 4.98 42.47 22.13
N ASP A 46 5.76 43.04 23.05
CA ASP A 46 6.98 42.45 23.62
C ASP A 46 8.04 41.93 22.63
N GLU A 47 8.04 42.45 21.39
CA GLU A 47 8.83 41.93 20.27
C GLU A 47 8.57 40.43 20.01
N GLY A 48 7.36 39.96 20.32
CA GLY A 48 6.93 38.58 20.13
C GLY A 48 7.58 37.56 21.06
N LYS A 49 8.24 37.98 22.15
CA LYS A 49 8.86 37.07 23.14
C LYS A 49 7.84 36.11 23.75
N SER A 50 6.57 36.51 23.83
CA SER A 50 5.50 35.67 24.35
C SER A 50 4.89 34.70 23.33
N LEU A 51 5.07 34.92 22.02
CA LEU A 51 4.32 34.22 20.96
C LEU A 51 4.43 32.69 21.02
N LEU A 52 5.65 32.18 21.23
CA LEU A 52 5.97 30.75 21.19
C LEU A 52 6.22 30.14 22.57
N ARG A 53 6.22 30.97 23.63
CA ARG A 53 6.59 30.57 24.99
C ARG A 53 5.76 29.38 25.52
N ARG A 54 4.46 29.38 25.23
CA ARG A 54 3.50 28.35 25.67
C ARG A 54 3.71 26.98 25.03
N VAL A 55 4.39 26.92 23.88
CA VAL A 55 4.61 25.68 23.11
C VAL A 55 6.07 25.29 22.95
N ARG A 56 7.02 26.12 23.40
CA ARG A 56 8.46 25.87 23.29
C ARG A 56 8.88 24.46 23.73
N HIS A 57 8.40 24.01 24.89
CA HIS A 57 8.70 22.67 25.43
C HIS A 57 8.11 21.50 24.62
N LEU A 58 7.34 21.79 23.56
CA LEU A 58 6.76 20.81 22.65
C LEU A 58 7.50 20.76 21.30
N LEU A 59 8.50 21.62 21.11
CA LEU A 59 9.28 21.77 19.88
C LEU A 59 10.69 21.16 20.06
N GLU A 60 10.72 19.90 20.50
CA GLU A 60 11.95 19.15 20.77
C GLU A 60 12.05 17.93 19.84
N GLY A 61 13.04 17.91 18.96
CA GLY A 61 13.28 16.82 18.01
C GLY A 61 14.63 16.96 17.31
N ASP A 62 15.00 15.96 16.50
CA ASP A 62 16.23 16.02 15.71
C ASP A 62 16.12 17.08 14.60
N VAL A 63 14.92 17.20 14.01
CA VAL A 63 14.54 18.27 13.07
C VAL A 63 13.30 18.97 13.62
N VAL A 64 13.36 20.29 13.77
CA VAL A 64 12.25 21.14 14.21
C VAL A 64 11.96 22.14 13.09
N PHE A 65 10.83 21.93 12.40
CA PHE A 65 10.53 22.53 11.10
C PHE A 65 9.24 23.36 11.08
N ALA A 66 9.25 24.48 10.38
CA ALA A 66 8.07 25.32 10.09
C ALA A 66 8.03 25.81 8.63
N ASN A 67 6.84 26.12 8.11
CA ASN A 67 6.69 26.94 6.91
C ASN A 67 6.65 28.42 7.32
N LEU A 68 7.62 29.21 6.87
CA LEU A 68 7.73 30.64 7.16
C LEU A 68 7.04 31.46 6.06
N GLU A 69 5.86 31.98 6.37
CA GLU A 69 5.00 32.76 5.47
C GLU A 69 5.45 34.22 5.38
N GLY A 70 6.02 34.59 4.23
CA GLY A 70 6.48 35.94 3.95
C GLY A 70 7.96 36.20 4.28
N PRO A 71 8.54 37.27 3.71
CA PRO A 71 9.95 37.57 3.87
C PRO A 71 10.29 38.24 5.22
N ILE A 72 11.54 38.06 5.63
CA ILE A 72 12.19 38.77 6.74
C ILE A 72 13.11 39.84 6.16
N LEU A 73 12.82 41.11 6.45
CA LEU A 73 13.61 42.26 6.01
C LEU A 73 13.26 43.52 6.80
N SER A 74 14.16 44.50 6.79
CA SER A 74 13.91 45.84 7.33
C SER A 74 13.58 46.80 6.19
N GLY A 75 12.41 47.43 6.22
CA GLY A 75 12.00 48.40 5.20
C GLY A 75 11.67 47.77 3.83
N GLY A 76 11.58 48.62 2.79
CA GLY A 76 11.20 48.22 1.43
C GLY A 76 9.72 48.45 1.08
N GLU A 77 9.40 48.45 -0.21
CA GLU A 77 8.03 48.59 -0.72
C GLU A 77 7.58 47.29 -1.41
N SER A 78 6.27 47.07 -1.43
CA SER A 78 5.67 45.89 -2.05
C SER A 78 4.90 46.24 -3.31
N ASP A 79 5.39 45.74 -4.45
CA ASP A 79 4.68 45.86 -5.74
C ASP A 79 3.36 45.08 -5.75
N LYS A 80 3.21 44.08 -4.86
CA LYS A 80 2.00 43.26 -4.73
C LYS A 80 0.77 44.09 -4.40
N CYS A 81 0.97 45.18 -3.65
CA CYS A 81 -0.12 45.92 -3.08
C CYS A 81 -0.59 47.11 -3.92
N SER A 82 0.24 47.61 -4.85
CA SER A 82 -0.08 48.78 -5.70
C SER A 82 -0.72 49.94 -4.91
N GLY A 83 -0.27 50.19 -3.67
CA GLY A 83 -0.80 51.21 -2.76
C GLY A 83 -2.09 50.85 -1.99
N SER A 84 -2.65 49.65 -2.16
CA SER A 84 -3.82 49.17 -1.41
C SER A 84 -3.47 48.78 0.03
N ARG A 85 -4.18 49.37 1.00
CA ARG A 85 -4.07 49.00 2.43
C ARG A 85 -4.69 47.64 2.77
N ASN A 86 -5.58 47.13 1.90
CA ASN A 86 -6.26 45.82 2.05
C ASN A 86 -5.49 44.67 1.35
N CYS A 87 -4.19 44.86 1.11
CA CYS A 87 -3.32 43.87 0.52
C CYS A 87 -2.62 43.02 1.60
N TYR A 88 -2.51 41.72 1.35
CA TYR A 88 -1.76 40.78 2.18
C TYR A 88 -0.32 40.66 1.68
N ALA A 89 0.46 41.72 1.86
CA ALA A 89 1.92 41.64 1.84
C ALA A 89 2.43 41.59 3.28
N PHE A 90 3.32 40.65 3.56
CA PHE A 90 3.90 40.47 4.89
C PHE A 90 5.37 40.87 4.91
N ARG A 91 5.75 41.71 5.88
CA ARG A 91 7.14 42.05 6.15
C ARG A 91 7.45 41.76 7.61
N THR A 92 8.15 40.67 7.87
CA THR A 92 8.54 40.33 9.24
C THR A 92 9.84 41.08 9.58
N PRO A 93 9.88 41.93 10.62
CA PRO A 93 11.13 42.57 11.03
C PRO A 93 12.16 41.53 11.50
N PRO A 94 13.46 41.69 11.18
CA PRO A 94 14.49 40.71 11.56
C PRO A 94 14.57 40.39 13.06
N VAL A 95 14.19 41.33 13.93
CA VAL A 95 14.17 41.10 15.39
C VAL A 95 13.25 39.94 15.79
N LEU A 96 12.14 39.73 15.07
CA LEU A 96 11.20 38.65 15.35
C LEU A 96 11.74 37.28 14.95
N ALA A 97 12.69 37.20 14.02
CA ALA A 97 13.28 35.93 13.59
C ALA A 97 14.03 35.21 14.73
N ASN A 98 14.53 35.96 15.73
CA ASN A 98 15.14 35.38 16.94
C ASN A 98 14.19 34.45 17.71
N ARG A 99 12.88 34.71 17.62
CA ARG A 99 11.86 33.89 18.29
C ARG A 99 11.83 32.46 17.74
N LEU A 100 12.25 32.25 16.48
CA LEU A 100 12.37 30.92 15.89
C LEU A 100 13.47 30.11 16.58
N VAL A 101 14.65 30.69 16.76
CA VAL A 101 15.78 30.06 17.47
C VAL A 101 15.43 29.78 18.93
N GLU A 102 14.84 30.76 19.62
CA GLU A 102 14.43 30.62 21.02
C GLU A 102 13.42 29.48 21.22
N ALA A 103 12.53 29.27 20.24
CA ALA A 103 11.55 28.20 20.24
C ALA A 103 12.13 26.83 19.88
N GLY A 104 13.33 26.76 19.30
CA GLY A 104 14.02 25.52 18.94
C GLY A 104 13.97 25.14 17.46
N PHE A 105 13.45 26.00 16.57
CA PHE A 105 13.45 25.74 15.13
C PHE A 105 14.88 25.71 14.60
N ASN A 106 15.20 24.67 13.83
CA ASN A 106 16.49 24.51 13.16
C ASN A 106 16.37 24.42 11.63
N VAL A 107 15.15 24.27 11.11
CA VAL A 107 14.87 24.32 9.66
C VAL A 107 13.60 25.11 9.39
N VAL A 108 13.58 25.91 8.32
CA VAL A 108 12.36 26.55 7.81
C VAL A 108 12.18 26.40 6.30
N GLY A 109 10.94 26.23 5.86
CA GLY A 109 10.55 26.33 4.46
C GLY A 109 10.20 27.76 4.12
N ILE A 110 10.75 28.28 3.02
CA ILE A 110 10.46 29.62 2.49
C ILE A 110 9.87 29.55 1.05
N ALA A 111 9.44 28.37 0.59
CA ALA A 111 8.67 28.21 -0.64
C ALA A 111 7.16 28.32 -0.34
N ASN A 112 6.61 29.53 -0.52
CA ASN A 112 5.17 29.79 -0.44
C ASN A 112 4.78 30.96 -1.38
N ASN A 113 3.49 31.28 -1.38
CA ASN A 113 2.93 32.37 -2.18
C ASN A 113 3.28 33.77 -1.64
N HIS A 114 3.61 33.91 -0.34
CA HIS A 114 4.02 35.19 0.26
C HIS A 114 5.52 35.47 0.16
N ALA A 115 6.27 34.50 -0.33
CA ALA A 115 7.71 34.46 -0.28
C ALA A 115 8.41 35.55 -1.13
N MET A 116 7.66 36.15 -2.05
CA MET A 116 8.10 37.24 -2.94
C MET A 116 7.33 38.54 -2.70
N ASP A 117 6.67 38.70 -1.55
CA ASP A 117 5.89 39.91 -1.22
C ASP A 117 6.73 41.21 -1.33
N PHE A 118 8.06 41.12 -1.12
CA PHE A 118 9.03 42.21 -1.27
C PHE A 118 10.09 41.88 -2.33
N GLY A 119 9.69 41.14 -3.36
CA GLY A 119 10.53 40.80 -4.50
C GLY A 119 11.76 39.96 -4.14
N ARG A 120 12.75 39.99 -5.04
CA ARG A 120 14.00 39.23 -4.89
C ARG A 120 14.86 39.74 -3.73
N GLU A 121 14.74 41.03 -3.40
CA GLU A 121 15.46 41.62 -2.27
C GLU A 121 14.96 41.06 -0.94
N GLY A 122 13.63 41.06 -0.72
CA GLY A 122 13.06 40.49 0.50
C GLY A 122 13.41 39.01 0.66
N ARG A 123 13.39 38.24 -0.43
CA ARG A 123 13.88 36.86 -0.45
C ARG A 123 15.34 36.75 -0.02
N ALA A 124 16.24 37.53 -0.62
CA ALA A 124 17.67 37.48 -0.33
C ALA A 124 17.97 37.88 1.12
N LYS A 125 17.28 38.90 1.64
CA LYS A 125 17.41 39.31 3.05
C LYS A 125 16.86 38.29 4.03
N THR A 126 15.82 37.56 3.65
CA THR A 126 15.31 36.43 4.44
C THR A 126 16.40 35.37 4.61
N VAL A 127 17.04 34.96 3.51
CA VAL A 127 18.15 34.00 3.51
C VAL A 127 19.31 34.49 4.38
N GLU A 128 19.76 35.74 4.19
CA GLU A 128 20.85 36.33 4.99
C GLU A 128 20.57 36.30 6.50
N VAL A 129 19.32 36.58 6.91
CA VAL A 129 18.92 36.54 8.32
C VAL A 129 18.90 35.11 8.85
N LEU A 130 18.37 34.15 8.09
CA LEU A 130 18.32 32.75 8.50
C LEU A 130 19.72 32.13 8.63
N ASP A 131 20.60 32.41 7.68
CA ASP A 131 22.02 32.00 7.71
C ASP A 131 22.72 32.53 8.97
N ARG A 132 22.51 33.81 9.28
CA ARG A 132 23.07 34.45 10.49
C ARG A 132 22.57 33.80 11.78
N LEU A 133 21.33 33.34 11.79
CA LEU A 133 20.71 32.67 12.92
C LEU A 133 21.05 31.17 12.98
N GLY A 134 21.75 30.63 11.98
CA GLY A 134 22.07 29.21 11.89
C GLY A 134 20.84 28.32 11.65
N ILE A 135 19.77 28.88 11.07
CA ILE A 135 18.56 28.12 10.71
C ILE A 135 18.72 27.68 9.25
N ALA A 136 18.75 26.36 9.02
CA ALA A 136 18.77 25.84 7.66
C ALA A 136 17.45 26.17 6.95
N HIS A 137 17.49 26.37 5.63
CA HIS A 137 16.30 26.77 4.89
C HIS A 137 16.20 26.08 3.52
N SER A 138 14.99 26.10 2.96
CA SER A 138 14.74 25.67 1.58
C SER A 138 13.61 26.47 0.95
N GLY A 139 13.77 26.87 -0.32
CA GLY A 139 12.67 27.43 -1.10
C GLY A 139 12.95 27.65 -2.59
N PRO A 140 13.80 28.62 -2.97
CA PRO A 140 14.16 28.84 -4.37
C PRO A 140 14.90 27.62 -4.97
N PRO A 141 14.88 27.42 -6.30
CA PRO A 141 15.62 26.34 -6.92
C PRO A 141 17.12 26.42 -6.59
N GLY A 142 17.71 25.30 -6.17
CA GLY A 142 19.09 25.21 -5.67
C GLY A 142 19.22 25.34 -4.15
N ASP A 143 18.19 25.81 -3.46
CA ASP A 143 18.18 25.98 -2.01
C ASP A 143 17.52 24.77 -1.30
N VAL A 144 18.36 23.96 -0.66
CA VAL A 144 17.98 22.72 0.04
C VAL A 144 18.63 22.72 1.42
N ALA A 145 17.83 22.51 2.45
CA ALA A 145 18.32 22.41 3.81
C ALA A 145 19.01 21.05 4.01
N LEU A 146 20.31 21.06 4.23
CA LEU A 146 21.11 19.86 4.47
C LEU A 146 21.48 19.78 5.95
N LEU A 147 21.10 18.68 6.60
CA LEU A 147 21.35 18.43 8.02
C LEU A 147 22.12 17.13 8.21
N ARG A 148 22.86 17.06 9.32
CA ARG A 148 23.43 15.80 9.82
C ARG A 148 22.81 15.47 11.17
N VAL A 149 21.95 14.47 11.20
CA VAL A 149 21.18 14.06 12.38
C VAL A 149 21.51 12.62 12.73
N ARG A 150 21.98 12.39 13.97
CA ARG A 150 22.36 11.05 14.47
C ARG A 150 23.30 10.28 13.51
N GLY A 151 24.24 11.00 12.90
CA GLY A 151 25.21 10.45 11.94
C GLY A 151 24.70 10.26 10.51
N ARG A 152 23.41 10.50 10.24
CA ARG A 152 22.76 10.40 8.93
C ARG A 152 22.67 11.74 8.23
N SER A 153 22.77 11.76 6.90
CA SER A 153 22.49 12.94 6.08
C SER A 153 20.99 13.05 5.79
N LEU A 154 20.41 14.22 6.05
CA LEU A 154 19.01 14.53 5.77
C LEU A 154 18.93 15.77 4.89
N ALA A 155 18.23 15.66 3.77
CA ALA A 155 17.88 16.79 2.92
C ALA A 155 16.40 17.16 3.11
N LEU A 156 16.11 18.44 3.31
CA LEU A 156 14.76 18.99 3.26
C LEU A 156 14.63 19.94 2.07
N VAL A 157 13.66 19.66 1.20
CA VAL A 157 13.35 20.49 0.02
C VAL A 157 11.91 20.98 0.08
N ALA A 158 11.71 22.29 -0.13
CA ALA A 158 10.40 22.93 -0.10
C ALA A 158 9.91 23.29 -1.51
N PHE A 159 8.63 23.03 -1.78
CA PHE A 159 7.97 23.32 -3.05
C PHE A 159 6.82 24.30 -2.87
N THR A 160 6.47 25.05 -3.91
CA THR A 160 5.20 25.80 -3.96
C THR A 160 4.63 25.79 -5.38
N THR A 161 3.52 26.48 -5.63
CA THR A 161 2.87 26.54 -6.95
C THR A 161 3.44 27.63 -7.86
N ALA A 162 4.48 28.33 -7.42
CA ALA A 162 5.04 29.49 -8.11
C ALA A 162 6.48 29.24 -8.59
N ASP A 163 6.83 29.84 -9.73
CA ASP A 163 8.09 29.57 -10.45
C ASP A 163 9.34 30.16 -9.77
N HIS A 164 9.18 30.99 -8.73
CA HIS A 164 10.29 31.48 -7.90
C HIS A 164 10.79 30.44 -6.88
N SER A 165 10.27 29.23 -6.91
CA SER A 165 10.61 28.10 -6.05
C SER A 165 10.51 26.81 -6.84
N TYR A 166 10.93 25.68 -6.25
CA TYR A 166 10.64 24.39 -6.88
C TYR A 166 9.11 24.25 -7.05
N ASN A 167 8.66 24.11 -8.30
CA ASN A 167 7.23 24.19 -8.62
C ASN A 167 6.56 22.81 -8.48
N LEU A 168 5.61 22.66 -7.56
CA LEU A 168 4.87 21.42 -7.33
C LEU A 168 3.88 21.08 -8.46
N LEU A 169 3.57 22.03 -9.35
CA LEU A 169 2.76 21.79 -10.54
C LEU A 169 3.52 21.00 -11.61
N ASP A 170 4.85 21.09 -11.63
CA ASP A 170 5.72 20.25 -12.46
C ASP A 170 6.16 19.01 -11.66
N ILE A 171 5.24 18.05 -11.57
CA ILE A 171 5.41 16.82 -10.80
C ILE A 171 6.61 16.00 -11.29
N GLU A 172 6.89 15.99 -12.59
CA GLU A 172 8.01 15.23 -13.15
C GLU A 172 9.36 15.84 -12.75
N THR A 173 9.48 17.16 -12.80
CA THR A 173 10.67 17.85 -12.30
C THR A 173 10.81 17.72 -10.79
N ALA A 174 9.71 17.83 -10.03
CA ALA A 174 9.73 17.61 -8.59
C ALA A 174 10.25 16.21 -8.22
N ALA A 175 9.75 15.17 -8.89
CA ALA A 175 10.23 13.81 -8.72
C ALA A 175 11.74 13.68 -9.05
N ARG A 176 12.21 14.30 -10.14
CA ARG A 176 13.64 14.30 -10.49
C ARG A 176 14.52 14.97 -9.42
N VAL A 177 14.08 16.10 -8.87
CA VAL A 177 14.78 16.80 -7.78
C VAL A 177 14.89 15.88 -6.56
N VAL A 178 13.76 15.30 -6.12
CA VAL A 178 13.72 14.42 -4.95
C VAL A 178 14.59 13.18 -5.15
N LYS A 179 14.55 12.57 -6.33
CA LYS A 179 15.41 11.43 -6.68
C LYS A 179 16.89 11.80 -6.56
N GLY A 180 17.31 12.92 -7.14
CA GLY A 180 18.70 13.38 -7.06
C GLY A 180 19.16 13.71 -5.64
N LEU A 181 18.25 14.14 -4.76
CA LEU A 181 18.53 14.33 -3.34
C LEU A 181 18.67 12.99 -2.62
N LYS A 182 17.79 12.02 -2.89
CA LYS A 182 17.82 10.70 -2.25
C LYS A 182 19.08 9.91 -2.63
N GLU A 183 19.61 10.08 -3.84
CA GLU A 183 20.87 9.45 -4.26
C GLU A 183 22.09 9.95 -3.46
N LYS A 184 21.99 11.11 -2.80
CA LYS A 184 23.10 11.77 -2.08
C LYS A 184 22.91 11.84 -0.57
N ASN A 185 21.71 11.51 -0.07
CA ASN A 185 21.34 11.67 1.32
C ASN A 185 20.63 10.42 1.85
N ASP A 186 20.87 10.08 3.11
CA ASP A 186 20.21 8.94 3.75
C ASP A 186 18.69 9.13 3.82
N LEU A 187 18.25 10.36 4.14
CA LEU A 187 16.84 10.73 4.26
C LEU A 187 16.49 11.99 3.45
N VAL A 188 15.26 12.02 2.92
CA VAL A 188 14.70 13.19 2.22
C VAL A 188 13.33 13.53 2.78
N VAL A 189 13.18 14.76 3.28
CA VAL A 189 11.91 15.36 3.70
C VAL A 189 11.46 16.35 2.63
N VAL A 190 10.20 16.24 2.22
CA VAL A 190 9.59 17.19 1.28
C VAL A 190 8.59 18.05 2.05
N SER A 191 8.70 19.36 1.90
CA SER A 191 7.65 20.29 2.29
C SER A 191 6.99 20.88 1.04
N PHE A 192 5.70 21.17 1.09
CA PHE A 192 5.04 21.92 0.02
C PHE A 192 4.05 22.96 0.54
N HIS A 193 3.92 24.06 -0.18
CA HIS A 193 2.86 25.04 -0.01
C HIS A 193 1.92 25.05 -1.21
N GLY A 194 0.71 24.54 -1.01
CA GLY A 194 -0.28 24.34 -2.06
C GLY A 194 -1.64 23.93 -1.51
N GLY A 195 -2.61 23.79 -2.41
CA GLY A 195 -4.01 23.53 -2.11
C GLY A 195 -4.86 24.78 -1.94
N THR A 196 -6.18 24.60 -2.05
CA THR A 196 -7.13 25.71 -1.86
C THR A 196 -7.09 26.18 -0.41
N GLU A 197 -7.22 27.48 -0.21
CA GLU A 197 -7.14 28.10 1.12
C GLU A 197 -8.51 28.30 1.76
N GLY A 198 -8.53 28.30 3.09
CA GLY A 198 -9.66 28.78 3.87
C GLY A 198 -10.45 27.69 4.60
N SER A 199 -11.42 28.13 5.40
CA SER A 199 -12.15 27.29 6.36
C SER A 199 -12.87 26.07 5.77
N LYS A 200 -13.18 26.09 4.47
CA LYS A 200 -13.84 24.99 3.76
C LYS A 200 -12.87 24.00 3.11
N ALA A 201 -11.57 24.29 3.10
CA ALA A 201 -10.57 23.53 2.38
C ALA A 201 -9.92 22.41 3.22
N GLN A 202 -10.67 21.76 4.12
CA GLN A 202 -10.16 20.70 4.99
C GLN A 202 -9.99 19.35 4.29
N HIS A 203 -10.72 19.11 3.20
CA HIS A 203 -10.63 17.87 2.44
C HIS A 203 -9.58 17.97 1.34
N VAL A 204 -8.85 16.89 1.09
CA VAL A 204 -7.93 16.77 -0.05
C VAL A 204 -8.65 16.11 -1.22
N PRO A 205 -9.07 16.86 -2.25
CA PRO A 205 -9.80 16.30 -3.37
C PRO A 205 -8.91 15.41 -4.25
N PHE A 206 -9.55 14.69 -5.17
CA PHE A 206 -8.86 14.10 -6.30
C PHE A 206 -8.81 15.13 -7.43
N GLY A 207 -7.63 15.28 -8.05
CA GLY A 207 -7.41 16.25 -9.13
C GLY A 207 -6.96 17.64 -8.64
N MET A 208 -6.93 18.58 -9.59
CA MET A 208 -6.32 19.90 -9.43
C MET A 208 -7.15 20.80 -8.51
N GLU A 209 -6.54 21.26 -7.41
CA GLU A 209 -7.09 22.33 -6.58
C GLU A 209 -6.85 23.70 -7.23
N ARG A 210 -7.73 24.67 -6.96
CA ARG A 210 -7.63 26.04 -7.49
C ARG A 210 -8.06 27.08 -6.46
N LEU A 211 -7.52 28.28 -6.57
CA LEU A 211 -8.02 29.49 -5.91
C LEU A 211 -8.36 30.50 -7.01
N GLY A 212 -9.64 30.65 -7.33
CA GLY A 212 -10.04 31.32 -8.58
C GLY A 212 -9.45 30.60 -9.79
N ASN A 213 -8.66 31.32 -10.61
CA ASN A 213 -7.98 30.75 -11.76
C ASN A 213 -6.60 30.16 -11.43
N GLU A 214 -6.06 30.44 -10.25
CA GLU A 214 -4.71 30.03 -9.86
C GLU A 214 -4.69 28.52 -9.56
N PRO A 215 -3.83 27.75 -10.24
CA PRO A 215 -3.64 26.34 -9.91
C PRO A 215 -2.98 26.20 -8.54
N ARG A 216 -3.59 25.40 -7.67
CA ARG A 216 -3.09 25.10 -6.31
C ARG A 216 -2.55 23.68 -6.16
N GLY A 217 -2.57 22.88 -7.23
CA GLY A 217 -1.87 21.60 -7.33
C GLY A 217 -2.76 20.36 -7.23
N GLU A 218 -2.27 19.26 -7.82
CA GLU A 218 -2.82 17.91 -7.67
C GLU A 218 -2.11 17.21 -6.50
N LEU A 219 -2.41 17.62 -5.27
CA LEU A 219 -1.57 17.32 -4.11
C LEU A 219 -1.39 15.82 -3.84
N ARG A 220 -2.39 14.98 -4.10
CA ARG A 220 -2.28 13.52 -3.98
C ARG A 220 -1.21 12.97 -4.92
N ARG A 221 -1.32 13.33 -6.20
CA ARG A 221 -0.41 12.89 -7.26
C ARG A 221 1.00 13.41 -7.03
N PHE A 222 1.14 14.68 -6.64
CA PHE A 222 2.43 15.25 -6.26
C PHE A 222 3.07 14.49 -5.09
N ALA A 223 2.34 14.29 -3.98
CA ALA A 223 2.86 13.62 -2.79
C ALA A 223 3.27 12.16 -3.06
N HIS A 224 2.47 11.42 -3.85
CA HIS A 224 2.83 10.05 -4.24
C HIS A 224 4.06 10.04 -5.15
N ALA A 225 4.14 10.94 -6.13
CA ALA A 225 5.27 11.00 -7.06
C ALA A 225 6.60 11.31 -6.35
N VAL A 226 6.61 12.21 -5.35
CA VAL A 226 7.83 12.49 -4.59
C VAL A 226 8.22 11.35 -3.66
N ILE A 227 7.27 10.61 -3.07
CA ILE A 227 7.58 9.39 -2.30
C ILE A 227 8.12 8.30 -3.22
N ASP A 228 7.51 8.08 -4.38
CA ASP A 228 7.97 7.13 -5.39
C ASP A 228 9.39 7.50 -5.88
N ALA A 229 9.73 8.79 -5.87
CA ALA A 229 11.07 9.30 -6.19
C ALA A 229 12.08 9.20 -5.04
N GLY A 230 11.65 8.93 -3.80
CA GLY A 230 12.55 8.70 -2.67
C GLY A 230 12.32 9.57 -1.43
N ALA A 231 11.28 10.41 -1.39
CA ALA A 231 10.92 11.13 -0.17
C ALA A 231 10.49 10.15 0.95
N ASP A 232 10.94 10.42 2.17
CA ASP A 232 10.67 9.60 3.36
C ASP A 232 9.55 10.20 4.23
N LEU A 233 9.30 11.51 4.09
CA LEU A 233 8.23 12.26 4.77
C LEU A 233 7.78 13.43 3.89
N VAL A 234 6.47 13.67 3.80
CA VAL A 234 5.89 14.82 3.08
C VAL A 234 5.03 15.66 4.03
N ILE A 235 5.29 16.97 4.10
CA ILE A 235 4.57 17.92 4.97
C ILE A 235 4.00 19.05 4.13
N GLY A 236 2.68 19.24 4.19
CA GLY A 236 1.94 20.24 3.43
C GLY A 236 1.58 21.48 4.25
N HIS A 237 1.42 22.59 3.53
CA HIS A 237 1.14 23.94 4.02
C HIS A 237 0.27 24.70 3.02
N GLY A 238 -0.31 25.82 3.44
CA GLY A 238 -1.06 26.73 2.55
C GLY A 238 -2.57 26.72 2.68
N PRO A 239 -3.28 25.61 2.97
CA PRO A 239 -4.73 25.65 3.16
C PRO A 239 -5.17 26.48 4.39
N HIS A 240 -4.23 26.79 5.30
CA HIS A 240 -4.43 27.46 6.58
C HIS A 240 -5.38 26.74 7.55
N VAL A 241 -5.80 25.52 7.22
CA VAL A 241 -6.58 24.61 8.06
C VAL A 241 -5.91 23.25 8.13
N LEU A 242 -6.13 22.51 9.21
CA LEU A 242 -5.73 21.11 9.28
C LEU A 242 -6.39 20.28 8.18
N ARG A 243 -5.60 19.39 7.56
CA ARG A 243 -6.06 18.37 6.61
C ARG A 243 -5.75 16.96 7.13
N GLY A 244 -6.32 15.94 6.48
CA GLY A 244 -6.03 14.54 6.80
C GLY A 244 -4.60 14.13 6.49
N MET A 245 -4.23 12.95 6.97
CA MET A 245 -2.93 12.31 6.73
C MET A 245 -3.11 10.99 5.99
N GLU A 246 -2.08 10.62 5.24
CA GLU A 246 -1.97 9.36 4.51
C GLU A 246 -0.64 8.69 4.84
N VAL A 247 -0.63 7.36 4.87
CA VAL A 247 0.59 6.56 4.80
C VAL A 247 0.62 5.91 3.43
N TYR A 248 1.60 6.27 2.62
CA TYR A 248 1.78 5.72 1.27
C TYR A 248 3.17 5.10 1.18
N ARG A 249 3.23 3.84 0.74
CA ARG A 249 4.43 3.01 0.77
C ARG A 249 5.14 3.01 2.13
N ARG A 250 4.47 3.13 3.28
CA ARG A 250 5.07 3.25 4.63
C ARG A 250 5.77 4.58 4.92
N ARG A 251 5.48 5.63 4.15
CA ARG A 251 5.95 7.00 4.36
C ARG A 251 4.76 7.86 4.75
N LEU A 252 4.92 8.76 5.71
CA LEU A 252 3.84 9.63 6.17
C LEU A 252 3.70 10.84 5.23
N ILE A 253 2.46 11.19 4.91
CA ILE A 253 2.07 12.43 4.25
C ILE A 253 1.12 13.18 5.17
N ALA A 254 1.51 14.37 5.60
CA ALA A 254 0.64 15.31 6.30
C ALA A 254 0.23 16.42 5.33
N TYR A 255 -1.02 16.45 4.88
CA TYR A 255 -1.42 17.39 3.81
C TYR A 255 -1.59 18.85 4.27
N SER A 256 -1.73 19.10 5.56
CA SER A 256 -1.67 20.43 6.17
C SER A 256 -1.65 20.33 7.69
N LEU A 257 -0.79 21.13 8.34
CA LEU A 257 -0.75 21.28 9.80
C LEU A 257 -1.52 22.53 10.30
N GLY A 258 -2.18 23.26 9.39
CA GLY A 258 -2.93 24.48 9.69
C GLY A 258 -2.03 25.66 10.04
N ASN A 259 -2.60 26.73 10.58
CA ASN A 259 -1.79 27.85 11.08
C ASN A 259 -1.19 27.50 12.45
N PHE A 260 0.12 27.66 12.60
CA PHE A 260 0.80 27.46 13.87
C PHE A 260 0.93 28.74 14.67
N CYS A 261 1.59 29.76 14.13
CA CYS A 261 1.80 31.05 14.77
C CYS A 261 1.77 32.16 13.72
N THR A 262 0.60 32.72 13.46
CA THR A 262 0.28 33.66 12.38
C THR A 262 -0.37 34.91 12.96
N TRP A 263 0.46 35.83 13.47
CA TRP A 263 0.01 37.00 14.23
C TRP A 263 -0.61 38.10 13.34
N GLY A 264 -1.57 38.83 13.91
CA GLY A 264 -2.13 40.04 13.31
C GLY A 264 -3.08 39.77 12.14
N ARG A 265 -2.55 39.70 10.92
CA ARG A 265 -3.34 39.80 9.68
C ARG A 265 -4.06 38.52 9.24
N PHE A 266 -3.86 37.40 9.93
CA PHE A 266 -4.50 36.13 9.59
C PHE A 266 -5.88 36.00 10.26
N ASN A 267 -6.85 35.42 9.54
CA ASN A 267 -8.14 35.07 10.13
C ASN A 267 -8.01 33.79 10.95
N LEU A 268 -8.20 33.88 12.26
CA LEU A 268 -8.11 32.75 13.19
C LEU A 268 -9.47 32.19 13.64
N ARG A 269 -10.58 32.63 13.03
CA ARG A 269 -11.92 32.15 13.42
C ARG A 269 -12.17 30.72 12.96
N GLY A 270 -12.81 29.95 13.82
CA GLY A 270 -13.24 28.58 13.52
C GLY A 270 -12.05 27.64 13.27
N PRO A 271 -12.04 26.85 12.17
CA PRO A 271 -10.98 25.88 11.92
C PRO A 271 -9.62 26.51 11.59
N LEU A 272 -9.57 27.80 11.23
CA LEU A 272 -8.32 28.49 10.86
C LEU A 272 -7.43 28.83 12.06
N GLY A 273 -8.00 28.86 13.27
CA GLY A 273 -7.25 29.04 14.52
C GLY A 273 -6.84 27.74 15.20
N VAL A 274 -7.10 26.58 14.59
CA VAL A 274 -6.73 25.27 15.10
C VAL A 274 -5.56 24.73 14.29
N GLY A 275 -4.46 24.41 14.96
CA GLY A 275 -3.25 23.86 14.37
C GLY A 275 -2.80 22.57 15.04
N ALA A 276 -1.69 22.04 14.57
CA ALA A 276 -1.04 20.89 15.19
C ALA A 276 0.49 21.03 15.12
N ILE A 277 1.15 20.53 16.16
CA ILE A 277 2.54 20.09 16.07
C ILE A 277 2.49 18.59 15.73
N LEU A 278 3.17 18.20 14.66
CA LEU A 278 3.36 16.81 14.27
C LEU A 278 4.75 16.36 14.73
N GLU A 279 4.80 15.35 15.59
CA GLU A 279 6.01 14.57 15.84
C GLU A 279 5.95 13.32 14.95
N ALA A 280 6.88 13.15 14.02
CA ALA A 280 6.99 11.98 13.16
C ALA A 280 8.32 11.25 13.42
N ASN A 281 8.24 10.00 13.84
CA ASN A 281 9.39 9.14 14.09
C ASN A 281 9.63 8.24 12.87
N LEU A 282 10.78 8.42 12.22
CA LEU A 282 11.20 7.66 11.06
C LEU A 282 12.29 6.67 11.45
N ASP A 283 12.30 5.52 10.80
CA ASP A 283 13.42 4.59 10.85
C ASP A 283 14.65 5.25 10.20
N ALA A 284 15.76 5.41 10.93
CA ALA A 284 16.91 6.17 10.46
C ALA A 284 17.66 5.51 9.29
N SER A 285 17.38 4.24 8.99
CA SER A 285 18.05 3.50 7.91
C SER A 285 17.19 3.39 6.65
N THR A 286 15.88 3.31 6.81
CA THR A 286 14.94 3.05 5.71
C THR A 286 13.99 4.21 5.42
N GLY A 287 13.92 5.21 6.31
CA GLY A 287 12.97 6.32 6.21
C GLY A 287 11.52 5.94 6.45
N ARG A 288 11.24 4.68 6.84
CA ARG A 288 9.88 4.21 7.11
C ARG A 288 9.27 4.93 8.30
N PHE A 289 8.01 5.35 8.17
CA PHE A 289 7.24 5.89 9.28
C PHE A 289 6.97 4.82 10.33
N LEU A 290 7.50 5.01 11.53
CA LEU A 290 7.37 4.08 12.65
C LEU A 290 6.17 4.43 13.54
N SER A 291 6.08 5.70 13.93
CA SER A 291 5.03 6.23 14.79
C SER A 291 5.05 7.74 14.78
N GLY A 292 4.05 8.37 15.38
CA GLY A 292 4.06 9.81 15.57
C GLY A 292 3.08 10.30 16.63
N ARG A 293 2.95 11.62 16.74
CA ARG A 293 2.00 12.27 17.63
C ARG A 293 1.48 13.57 17.01
N ILE A 294 0.18 13.78 17.12
CA ILE A 294 -0.47 15.07 16.93
C ILE A 294 -0.61 15.72 18.29
N ILE A 295 0.08 16.84 18.48
CA ILE A 295 -0.06 17.69 19.66
C ILE A 295 -0.95 18.87 19.27
N PRO A 296 -2.19 18.95 19.79
CA PRO A 296 -3.14 19.98 19.40
C PRO A 296 -2.68 21.37 19.82
N THR A 297 -2.75 22.32 18.91
CA THR A 297 -2.53 23.74 19.21
C THR A 297 -3.71 24.59 18.78
N PHE A 298 -3.83 25.75 19.40
CA PHE A 298 -4.74 26.80 18.96
C PHE A 298 -4.06 28.15 19.07
N GLN A 299 -4.56 29.11 18.32
CA GLN A 299 -4.11 30.49 18.37
C GLN A 299 -5.21 31.38 18.96
N ASP A 300 -4.79 32.29 19.83
CA ASP A 300 -5.59 33.34 20.44
C ASP A 300 -4.84 34.68 20.42
N GLU A 301 -5.39 35.70 21.08
CA GLU A 301 -4.79 37.03 21.20
C GLU A 301 -3.43 37.05 21.95
N SER A 302 -3.03 35.94 22.58
CA SER A 302 -1.72 35.78 23.23
C SER A 302 -0.71 34.97 22.40
N GLY A 303 -1.06 34.61 21.15
CA GLY A 303 -0.24 33.77 20.27
C GLY A 303 -0.67 32.30 20.30
N VAL A 304 0.28 31.39 20.07
CA VAL A 304 0.00 29.94 19.99
C VAL A 304 0.07 29.28 21.37
N GLY A 305 -0.81 28.31 21.63
CA GLY A 305 -0.68 27.42 22.78
C GLY A 305 -1.29 26.04 22.59
N PRO A 306 -1.14 25.16 23.59
CA PRO A 306 -1.80 23.86 23.60
C PRO A 306 -3.31 24.03 23.53
N ASP A 307 -4.00 23.23 22.71
CA ASP A 307 -5.47 23.24 22.64
C ASP A 307 -6.06 22.25 23.65
N PRO A 308 -6.62 22.71 24.79
CA PRO A 308 -7.18 21.83 25.81
C PRO A 308 -8.40 21.04 25.31
N ARG A 309 -9.07 21.53 24.26
CA ARG A 309 -10.18 20.83 23.61
C ARG A 309 -9.72 19.72 22.66
N ARG A 310 -8.41 19.64 22.39
CA ARG A 310 -7.78 18.61 21.56
C ARG A 310 -8.41 18.47 20.17
N ARG A 311 -8.89 19.58 19.60
CA ARG A 311 -9.69 19.58 18.35
C ARG A 311 -8.90 18.98 17.20
N ALA A 312 -7.61 19.28 17.11
CA ALA A 312 -6.73 18.77 16.05
C ALA A 312 -6.76 17.24 15.92
N ILE A 313 -6.78 16.49 17.04
CA ILE A 313 -6.82 15.02 17.01
C ILE A 313 -8.09 14.54 16.31
N SER A 314 -9.25 15.08 16.70
CA SER A 314 -10.55 14.70 16.11
C SER A 314 -10.66 15.09 14.63
N ILE A 315 -10.09 16.24 14.25
CA ILE A 315 -10.09 16.72 12.87
C ILE A 315 -9.21 15.81 12.00
N VAL A 316 -7.97 15.54 12.44
CA VAL A 316 -7.03 14.69 11.70
C VAL A 316 -7.53 13.25 11.60
N GLU A 317 -8.08 12.66 12.68
CA GLU A 317 -8.66 11.30 12.64
C GLU A 317 -9.79 11.22 11.60
N ARG A 318 -10.74 12.15 11.67
CA ARG A 318 -11.90 12.18 10.79
C ARG A 318 -11.48 12.35 9.33
N LEU A 319 -10.64 13.36 9.03
CA LEU A 319 -10.22 13.66 7.66
C LEU A 319 -9.34 12.56 7.09
N SER A 320 -8.41 11.98 7.88
CA SER A 320 -7.60 10.83 7.45
C SER A 320 -8.47 9.64 7.06
N ARG A 321 -9.55 9.41 7.80
CA ARG A 321 -10.53 8.34 7.51
C ARG A 321 -11.42 8.65 6.31
N GLU A 322 -11.90 9.88 6.18
CA GLU A 322 -12.80 10.27 5.08
C GLU A 322 -12.04 10.23 3.74
N ASP A 323 -10.89 10.89 3.70
CA ASP A 323 -10.11 11.17 2.50
C ASP A 323 -9.17 10.03 2.10
N PHE A 324 -8.61 9.32 3.09
CA PHE A 324 -7.52 8.37 2.85
C PHE A 324 -7.78 6.98 3.38
N TRP A 325 -8.94 6.66 3.98
CA TRP A 325 -9.21 5.28 4.37
C TRP A 325 -9.04 4.35 3.16
N PRO A 326 -8.34 3.21 3.32
CA PRO A 326 -7.77 2.67 4.57
C PRO A 326 -6.29 3.01 4.80
N LEU A 327 -5.69 3.86 3.96
CA LEU A 327 -4.27 4.22 3.97
C LEU A 327 -3.92 5.34 4.98
N GLY A 328 -4.91 5.98 5.62
CA GLY A 328 -4.65 6.92 6.71
C GLY A 328 -4.02 6.24 7.96
N PRO A 329 -3.16 6.95 8.72
CA PRO A 329 -2.63 6.42 9.97
C PRO A 329 -3.75 6.21 11.00
N ALA A 330 -3.58 5.23 11.89
CA ALA A 330 -4.46 5.12 13.04
C ALA A 330 -4.16 6.23 14.04
N VAL A 331 -5.19 6.96 14.47
CA VAL A 331 -5.08 8.08 15.41
C VAL A 331 -5.75 7.68 16.72
N SER A 332 -4.98 7.56 17.79
CA SER A 332 -5.52 7.29 19.12
C SER A 332 -6.18 8.54 19.73
N PRO A 333 -7.07 8.40 20.74
CA PRO A 333 -7.57 9.55 21.50
C PRO A 333 -6.46 10.37 22.18
N ALA A 334 -5.30 9.75 22.41
CA ALA A 334 -4.13 10.42 22.96
C ALA A 334 -3.36 11.28 21.92
N GLY A 335 -3.73 11.20 20.63
CA GLY A 335 -3.03 11.84 19.53
C GLY A 335 -1.85 11.03 18.99
N ARG A 336 -1.57 9.83 19.51
CA ARG A 336 -0.55 8.93 18.93
C ARG A 336 -0.99 8.43 17.55
N LEU A 337 -0.05 8.44 16.63
CA LEU A 337 -0.16 7.94 15.27
C LEU A 337 0.58 6.61 15.13
N SER A 338 -0.02 5.65 14.44
CA SER A 338 0.66 4.42 14.02
C SER A 338 0.36 4.13 12.55
N PRO A 339 1.30 3.57 11.78
CA PRO A 339 1.05 3.17 10.41
C PRO A 339 -0.07 2.12 10.35
N PRO A 340 -0.89 2.10 9.29
CA PRO A 340 -1.82 1.00 9.06
C PRO A 340 -1.04 -0.28 8.68
N PRO A 341 -1.66 -1.47 8.76
CA PRO A 341 -1.01 -2.73 8.38
C PRO A 341 -0.58 -2.78 6.90
N GLY A 342 0.44 -3.58 6.62
CA GLY A 342 0.95 -3.82 5.26
C GLY A 342 1.89 -2.72 4.73
N ASP A 343 2.13 -2.74 3.43
CA ASP A 343 3.08 -1.83 2.78
C ASP A 343 2.47 -0.53 2.30
N THR A 344 1.13 -0.41 2.26
CA THR A 344 0.39 0.81 1.89
C THR A 344 0.72 1.35 0.48
N ALA A 345 1.02 0.47 -0.47
CA ALA A 345 1.42 0.85 -1.84
C ALA A 345 0.24 1.26 -2.75
N GLY A 346 -0.80 1.88 -2.19
CA GLY A 346 -2.11 2.06 -2.85
C GLY A 346 -3.01 0.83 -2.70
N LEU A 347 -4.28 0.93 -3.12
CA LEU A 347 -5.22 -0.20 -3.02
C LEU A 347 -5.26 -0.98 -4.33
N LEU A 348 -4.69 -2.19 -4.36
CA LEU A 348 -4.39 -2.94 -5.58
C LEU A 348 -3.50 -2.14 -6.54
N GLY A 349 -2.54 -1.39 -5.99
CA GLY A 349 -1.70 -0.44 -6.74
C GLY A 349 -2.47 0.74 -7.34
N VAL A 350 -3.74 0.93 -6.98
CA VAL A 350 -4.55 2.06 -7.45
C VAL A 350 -4.54 3.17 -6.42
N THR A 351 -4.22 4.38 -6.87
CA THR A 351 -4.25 5.63 -6.08
C THR A 351 -5.27 6.64 -6.61
N GLU A 352 -5.83 6.41 -7.81
CA GLU A 352 -6.67 7.38 -8.53
C GLU A 352 -8.14 6.95 -8.70
N GLN A 353 -9.01 7.95 -8.90
CA GLN A 353 -10.45 7.75 -9.18
C GLN A 353 -10.72 7.37 -10.64
N PRO A 354 -11.88 6.73 -10.95
CA PRO A 354 -12.92 6.24 -10.04
C PRO A 354 -12.59 4.89 -9.38
N VAL A 355 -11.52 4.22 -9.85
CA VAL A 355 -11.20 2.84 -9.48
C VAL A 355 -10.91 2.72 -7.97
N TYR A 356 -10.21 3.69 -7.38
CA TYR A 356 -9.96 3.72 -5.94
C TYR A 356 -11.26 3.64 -5.11
N LYS A 357 -12.30 4.37 -5.50
CA LYS A 357 -13.62 4.32 -4.85
C LYS A 357 -14.28 2.95 -5.01
N ASP A 358 -14.10 2.28 -6.15
CA ASP A 358 -14.61 0.92 -6.36
C ASP A 358 -13.93 -0.11 -5.48
N VAL A 359 -12.61 0.00 -5.30
CA VAL A 359 -11.87 -0.85 -4.36
C VAL A 359 -12.37 -0.63 -2.93
N ARG A 360 -12.53 0.62 -2.48
CA ARG A 360 -13.11 0.92 -1.15
C ARG A 360 -14.51 0.34 -1.00
N ARG A 361 -15.35 0.38 -2.04
CA ARG A 361 -16.69 -0.23 -2.03
C ARG A 361 -16.62 -1.76 -1.92
N LEU A 362 -15.71 -2.41 -2.63
CA LEU A 362 -15.46 -3.84 -2.52
C LEU A 362 -15.03 -4.23 -1.11
N MET A 363 -14.02 -3.55 -0.54
CA MET A 363 -13.57 -3.81 0.83
C MET A 363 -14.71 -3.64 1.85
N LYS A 364 -15.57 -2.62 1.71
CA LYS A 364 -16.76 -2.46 2.56
C LYS A 364 -17.72 -3.66 2.46
N ARG A 365 -17.92 -4.23 1.26
CA ARG A 365 -18.74 -5.45 1.09
C ARG A 365 -18.06 -6.67 1.71
N LEU A 366 -16.75 -6.82 1.60
CA LEU A 366 -16.00 -7.88 2.27
C LEU A 366 -16.08 -7.74 3.80
N ARG A 367 -15.99 -6.53 4.36
CA ARG A 367 -16.20 -6.31 5.80
C ARG A 367 -17.57 -6.80 6.27
N LYS A 368 -18.63 -6.57 5.49
CA LYS A 368 -19.98 -7.09 5.78
C LYS A 368 -20.06 -8.62 5.76
N ARG A 369 -19.07 -9.30 5.17
CA ARG A 369 -18.93 -10.77 5.16
C ARG A 369 -18.02 -11.32 6.27
N GLY A 370 -17.58 -10.48 7.22
CA GLY A 370 -16.82 -10.92 8.40
C GLY A 370 -15.30 -10.75 8.34
N PHE A 371 -14.76 -10.12 7.28
CA PHE A 371 -13.34 -9.77 7.21
C PHE A 371 -13.03 -8.53 8.07
N ARG A 372 -11.94 -8.58 8.86
CA ARG A 372 -11.51 -7.44 9.66
C ARG A 372 -10.94 -6.36 8.76
N ALA A 373 -11.07 -5.10 9.17
CA ALA A 373 -10.53 -3.99 8.39
C ALA A 373 -9.02 -4.14 8.17
N ALA A 374 -8.27 -4.43 9.24
CA ALA A 374 -6.82 -4.61 9.22
C ALA A 374 -6.35 -5.65 8.18
N GLU A 375 -7.00 -6.82 8.11
CA GLU A 375 -6.69 -7.88 7.14
C GLU A 375 -6.88 -7.39 5.71
N LEU A 376 -7.98 -6.68 5.44
CA LEU A 376 -8.23 -6.15 4.10
C LEU A 376 -7.23 -5.04 3.75
N VAL A 377 -6.85 -4.18 4.71
CA VAL A 377 -5.80 -3.16 4.46
C VAL A 377 -4.50 -3.82 4.09
N GLU A 378 -4.10 -4.86 4.83
CA GLU A 378 -2.88 -5.61 4.60
C GLU A 378 -2.85 -6.21 3.20
N TRP A 379 -3.88 -6.96 2.80
CA TRP A 379 -3.88 -7.63 1.50
C TRP A 379 -4.10 -6.68 0.31
N PHE A 380 -5.02 -5.71 0.43
CA PHE A 380 -5.27 -4.76 -0.66
C PHE A 380 -4.18 -3.70 -0.78
N GLY A 381 -3.48 -3.39 0.32
CA GLY A 381 -2.38 -2.41 0.39
C GLY A 381 -0.99 -3.00 0.13
N ASP A 382 -0.89 -4.32 -0.06
CA ASP A 382 0.36 -5.02 -0.38
C ASP A 382 0.92 -4.56 -1.73
N GLU A 383 2.23 -4.40 -1.84
CA GLU A 383 2.88 -3.97 -3.09
C GLU A 383 2.76 -4.98 -4.24
N ARG A 384 2.52 -6.25 -3.93
CA ARG A 384 2.27 -7.33 -4.89
C ARG A 384 0.83 -7.34 -5.40
N SER A 385 -0.05 -6.61 -4.73
CA SER A 385 -1.46 -6.50 -5.08
C SER A 385 -1.69 -5.50 -6.20
N GLY A 386 -2.36 -5.93 -7.26
CA GLY A 386 -2.48 -5.16 -8.50
C GLY A 386 -3.61 -5.60 -9.40
N LEU A 387 -4.13 -4.68 -10.22
CA LEU A 387 -5.01 -5.04 -11.32
C LEU A 387 -4.23 -5.74 -12.42
N VAL A 388 -4.80 -6.80 -13.01
CA VAL A 388 -4.13 -7.63 -14.01
C VAL A 388 -4.62 -7.28 -15.42
N PRO A 389 -3.78 -6.69 -16.28
CA PRO A 389 -4.15 -6.40 -17.66
C PRO A 389 -4.49 -7.67 -18.47
N GLY A 390 -5.45 -7.58 -19.39
CA GLY A 390 -5.75 -8.66 -20.34
C GLY A 390 -6.59 -9.82 -19.77
N VAL A 391 -6.95 -9.81 -18.48
CA VAL A 391 -7.71 -10.90 -17.86
C VAL A 391 -9.16 -10.95 -18.36
N VAL A 392 -9.81 -9.81 -18.56
CA VAL A 392 -11.22 -9.76 -18.98
C VAL A 392 -11.39 -10.34 -20.38
N GLU A 393 -10.47 -10.03 -21.28
CA GLU A 393 -10.42 -10.51 -22.65
C GLU A 393 -10.30 -12.04 -22.72
N LYS A 394 -9.59 -12.65 -21.76
CA LYS A 394 -9.48 -14.11 -21.66
C LYS A 394 -10.82 -14.76 -21.27
N PHE A 395 -11.63 -14.11 -20.43
CA PHE A 395 -12.98 -14.60 -20.12
C PHE A 395 -13.93 -14.53 -21.32
N GLU A 396 -13.70 -13.60 -22.26
CA GLU A 396 -14.54 -13.44 -23.44
C GLU A 396 -14.21 -14.45 -24.55
N ARG A 397 -12.96 -14.91 -24.60
CA ARG A 397 -12.41 -15.83 -25.60
C ARG A 397 -11.89 -17.14 -24.97
N PRO A 398 -12.73 -17.93 -24.28
CA PRO A 398 -12.32 -19.19 -23.66
C PRO A 398 -11.95 -20.24 -24.72
N ALA A 399 -10.93 -21.06 -24.44
CA ALA A 399 -10.42 -22.09 -25.35
C ALA A 399 -11.46 -23.19 -25.62
N GLU A 400 -12.40 -23.41 -24.71
CA GLU A 400 -13.48 -24.38 -24.81
C GLU A 400 -14.40 -24.12 -26.01
N LYS A 401 -14.40 -22.90 -26.58
CA LYS A 401 -15.14 -22.56 -27.80
C LYS A 401 -14.45 -22.99 -29.10
N LEU A 402 -13.22 -23.52 -29.05
CA LEU A 402 -12.54 -24.07 -30.22
C LEU A 402 -13.26 -25.32 -30.75
N SER A 403 -12.97 -25.69 -32.00
CA SER A 403 -13.38 -27.00 -32.51
C SER A 403 -12.70 -28.12 -31.69
N TYR A 404 -13.37 -29.27 -31.54
CA TYR A 404 -12.82 -30.37 -30.75
C TYR A 404 -11.40 -30.77 -31.19
N ARG A 405 -11.16 -30.82 -32.52
CA ARG A 405 -9.83 -31.12 -33.08
C ARG A 405 -8.75 -30.18 -32.53
N LYS A 406 -8.98 -28.86 -32.60
CA LYS A 406 -8.03 -27.86 -32.09
C LYS A 406 -7.90 -27.89 -30.56
N TYR A 407 -9.00 -28.14 -29.85
CA TYR A 407 -8.99 -28.21 -28.39
C TYR A 407 -8.21 -29.44 -27.89
N ARG A 408 -8.40 -30.60 -28.52
CA ARG A 408 -7.71 -31.86 -28.22
C ARG A 408 -6.18 -31.71 -28.30
N GLU A 409 -5.69 -31.02 -29.33
CA GLU A 409 -4.25 -30.76 -29.56
C GLU A 409 -3.60 -29.93 -28.43
N LEU A 410 -4.37 -29.29 -27.55
CA LEU A 410 -3.83 -28.57 -26.39
C LEU A 410 -3.40 -29.51 -25.24
N PHE A 411 -4.03 -30.69 -25.13
CA PHE A 411 -3.92 -31.57 -23.96
C PHE A 411 -3.35 -32.95 -24.29
N ILE A 412 -3.70 -33.52 -25.45
CA ILE A 412 -3.22 -34.85 -25.85
C ILE A 412 -2.00 -34.68 -26.76
N ARG A 413 -0.81 -34.77 -26.15
CA ARG A 413 0.49 -34.64 -26.83
C ARG A 413 1.46 -35.72 -26.34
N PRO A 414 2.47 -36.13 -27.13
CA PRO A 414 3.46 -37.12 -26.70
C PRO A 414 4.09 -36.78 -25.35
N GLU A 415 4.45 -35.51 -25.14
CA GLU A 415 5.14 -35.07 -23.92
C GLU A 415 4.26 -35.24 -22.65
N VAL A 416 2.93 -35.16 -22.80
CA VAL A 416 2.00 -35.40 -21.68
C VAL A 416 1.90 -36.88 -21.35
N LEU A 417 1.99 -37.76 -22.35
CA LEU A 417 1.97 -39.21 -22.14
C LEU A 417 3.27 -39.72 -21.52
N ASP A 418 4.41 -39.15 -21.91
CA ASP A 418 5.72 -39.49 -21.32
C ASP A 418 5.76 -39.09 -19.84
N ARG A 419 5.31 -37.88 -19.52
CA ARG A 419 5.19 -37.41 -18.12
C ARG A 419 4.22 -38.22 -17.29
N ALA A 420 3.17 -38.77 -17.90
CA ALA A 420 2.25 -39.62 -17.17
C ALA A 420 2.96 -40.87 -16.62
N ALA A 421 3.94 -41.42 -17.36
CA ALA A 421 4.73 -42.56 -16.87
C ALA A 421 5.53 -42.17 -15.62
N GLU A 422 6.29 -41.07 -15.67
CA GLU A 422 7.05 -40.57 -14.50
C GLU A 422 6.14 -40.21 -13.31
N PHE A 423 4.95 -39.70 -13.60
CA PHE A 423 3.96 -39.38 -12.57
C PHE A 423 3.43 -40.64 -11.91
N PHE A 424 3.14 -41.69 -12.69
CA PHE A 424 2.63 -42.96 -12.17
C PHE A 424 3.67 -43.77 -11.40
N GLU A 425 4.95 -43.69 -11.76
CA GLU A 425 6.03 -44.28 -10.96
C GLU A 425 6.08 -43.69 -9.54
N ARG A 426 5.90 -42.37 -9.42
CA ARG A 426 5.97 -41.66 -8.13
C ARG A 426 4.66 -41.71 -7.34
N HIS A 427 3.52 -41.61 -8.02
CA HIS A 427 2.21 -41.36 -7.40
C HIS A 427 1.13 -42.37 -7.79
N GLY A 428 1.44 -43.40 -8.59
CA GLY A 428 0.46 -44.38 -9.07
C GLY A 428 -0.27 -45.10 -7.93
N ARG A 429 0.46 -45.50 -6.87
CA ARG A 429 -0.16 -46.10 -5.67
C ARG A 429 -1.15 -45.17 -5.00
N LEU A 430 -0.80 -43.89 -4.87
CA LEU A 430 -1.66 -42.87 -4.28
C LEU A 430 -2.93 -42.64 -5.13
N ILE A 431 -2.79 -42.59 -6.46
CA ILE A 431 -3.94 -42.47 -7.37
C ILE A 431 -4.88 -43.67 -7.20
N LEU A 432 -4.33 -44.89 -7.17
CA LEU A 432 -5.14 -46.10 -7.01
C LEU A 432 -5.86 -46.15 -5.67
N ASP A 433 -5.16 -45.81 -4.58
CA ASP A 433 -5.72 -45.75 -3.22
C ASP A 433 -6.87 -44.73 -3.12
N VAL A 434 -6.61 -43.49 -3.53
CA VAL A 434 -7.61 -42.42 -3.53
C VAL A 434 -8.80 -42.79 -4.42
N ALA A 435 -8.56 -43.24 -5.65
CA ALA A 435 -9.61 -43.61 -6.59
C ALA A 435 -10.49 -44.74 -6.04
N GLY A 436 -9.89 -45.76 -5.43
CA GLY A 436 -10.60 -46.85 -4.77
C GLY A 436 -11.48 -46.36 -3.62
N ARG A 437 -10.96 -45.47 -2.77
CA ARG A 437 -11.69 -44.92 -1.61
C ARG A 437 -12.93 -44.10 -2.01
N TYR A 438 -12.87 -43.40 -3.14
CA TYR A 438 -13.97 -42.55 -3.63
C TYR A 438 -14.83 -43.21 -4.73
N GLY A 439 -14.52 -44.44 -5.13
CA GLY A 439 -15.26 -45.16 -6.18
C GLY A 439 -15.12 -44.54 -7.57
N ILE A 440 -13.94 -43.99 -7.88
CA ILE A 440 -13.62 -43.37 -9.16
C ILE A 440 -12.70 -44.30 -9.96
N GLU A 441 -12.87 -44.40 -11.29
CA GLU A 441 -11.84 -45.07 -12.11
C GLU A 441 -10.53 -44.26 -12.08
N PRO A 442 -9.40 -44.88 -11.72
CA PRO A 442 -8.14 -44.18 -11.47
C PRO A 442 -7.58 -43.51 -12.73
N GLU A 443 -7.86 -44.03 -13.93
CA GLU A 443 -7.49 -43.38 -15.19
C GLU A 443 -8.22 -42.05 -15.45
N HIS A 444 -9.45 -41.87 -14.96
CA HIS A 444 -10.17 -40.60 -15.09
C HIS A 444 -9.64 -39.57 -14.10
N LEU A 445 -9.29 -39.99 -12.88
CA LEU A 445 -8.64 -39.12 -11.91
C LEU A 445 -7.27 -38.65 -12.42
N ALA A 446 -6.47 -39.57 -12.98
CA ALA A 446 -5.20 -39.25 -13.64
C ALA A 446 -5.37 -38.29 -14.84
N ALA A 447 -6.40 -38.51 -15.68
CA ALA A 447 -6.67 -37.65 -16.81
C ALA A 447 -7.07 -36.22 -16.39
N ILE A 448 -7.81 -36.06 -15.29
CA ILE A 448 -8.15 -34.73 -14.76
C ILE A 448 -6.89 -33.98 -14.35
N VAL A 449 -6.02 -34.55 -13.53
CA VAL A 449 -4.78 -33.85 -13.11
C VAL A 449 -3.84 -33.55 -14.29
N ALA A 450 -3.84 -34.39 -15.32
CA ALA A 450 -3.11 -34.15 -16.55
C ALA A 450 -3.67 -32.95 -17.34
N VAL A 451 -5.00 -32.87 -17.48
CA VAL A 451 -5.68 -31.78 -18.20
C VAL A 451 -5.58 -30.45 -17.44
N GLU A 452 -5.75 -30.47 -16.11
CA GLU A 452 -5.79 -29.25 -15.30
C GLU A 452 -4.42 -28.60 -15.13
N SER A 453 -3.37 -29.38 -14.87
CA SER A 453 -2.06 -28.83 -14.53
C SER A 453 -0.87 -29.52 -15.19
N ARG A 454 -1.11 -30.46 -16.11
CA ARG A 454 -0.06 -31.32 -16.68
C ARG A 454 0.76 -32.00 -15.58
N PHE A 455 0.06 -32.63 -14.65
CA PHE A 455 0.67 -33.27 -13.48
C PHE A 455 1.49 -32.28 -12.64
N GLY A 456 0.90 -31.11 -12.34
CA GLY A 456 1.43 -30.13 -11.39
C GLY A 456 2.41 -29.11 -11.94
N GLU A 457 2.87 -29.26 -13.18
CA GLU A 457 3.82 -28.30 -13.77
C GLU A 457 3.20 -26.95 -14.15
N HIS A 458 1.90 -26.93 -14.44
CA HIS A 458 1.18 -25.76 -14.92
C HIS A 458 0.03 -25.40 -13.98
N THR A 459 0.34 -24.93 -12.78
CA THR A 459 -0.66 -24.49 -11.79
C THR A 459 -1.16 -23.07 -11.98
N GLY A 460 -0.60 -22.36 -12.96
CA GLY A 460 -0.93 -20.98 -13.27
C GLY A 460 0.11 -19.99 -12.75
N ARG A 461 0.20 -18.85 -13.43
CA ARG A 461 1.22 -17.82 -13.19
C ARG A 461 0.68 -16.54 -12.56
N TYR A 462 -0.64 -16.45 -12.43
CA TYR A 462 -1.30 -15.25 -11.94
C TYR A 462 -1.50 -15.36 -10.43
N ARG A 463 -1.39 -14.25 -9.69
CA ARG A 463 -1.89 -14.19 -8.32
C ARG A 463 -3.42 -14.25 -8.35
N ALA A 464 -4.00 -15.28 -7.74
CA ALA A 464 -5.44 -15.51 -7.75
C ALA A 464 -6.19 -14.32 -7.13
N PHE A 465 -5.64 -13.74 -6.06
CA PHE A 465 -6.16 -12.52 -5.43
C PHE A 465 -6.27 -11.35 -6.44
N ASN A 466 -5.21 -11.09 -7.21
CA ASN A 466 -5.17 -10.02 -8.21
C ASN A 466 -6.17 -10.25 -9.34
N VAL A 467 -6.23 -11.49 -9.86
CA VAL A 467 -7.17 -11.88 -10.91
C VAL A 467 -8.61 -11.67 -10.46
N LEU A 468 -9.00 -12.25 -9.32
CA LEU A 468 -10.37 -12.19 -8.84
C LEU A 468 -10.77 -10.75 -8.50
N SER A 469 -9.88 -9.97 -7.87
CA SER A 469 -10.10 -8.54 -7.63
C SER A 469 -10.29 -7.76 -8.93
N THR A 470 -9.50 -8.05 -9.96
CA THR A 470 -9.65 -7.43 -11.29
C THR A 470 -11.00 -7.76 -11.90
N VAL A 471 -11.44 -9.02 -11.88
CA VAL A 471 -12.73 -9.43 -12.44
C VAL A 471 -13.89 -8.77 -11.70
N VAL A 472 -13.82 -8.64 -10.37
CA VAL A 472 -14.82 -7.93 -9.57
C VAL A 472 -14.97 -6.47 -10.02
N LEU A 473 -13.85 -5.79 -10.28
CA LEU A 473 -13.83 -4.35 -10.54
C LEU A 473 -14.02 -4.01 -12.02
N LYS A 474 -13.60 -4.89 -12.94
CA LYS A 474 -13.53 -4.60 -14.38
C LYS A 474 -14.48 -5.43 -15.23
N TYR A 475 -15.13 -6.45 -14.68
CA TYR A 475 -16.04 -7.30 -15.45
C TYR A 475 -17.42 -7.48 -14.78
N PRO A 476 -18.35 -6.50 -14.94
CA PRO A 476 -19.64 -6.49 -14.25
C PRO A 476 -20.46 -7.79 -14.39
N ARG A 477 -20.39 -8.44 -15.56
CA ARG A 477 -21.11 -9.70 -15.84
C ARG A 477 -20.72 -10.85 -14.92
N ARG A 478 -19.48 -10.87 -14.41
CA ARG A 478 -18.97 -11.90 -13.49
C ARG A 478 -18.61 -11.38 -12.10
N ALA A 479 -18.83 -10.09 -11.82
CA ALA A 479 -18.40 -9.47 -10.57
C ALA A 479 -18.95 -10.15 -9.31
N ARG A 480 -20.24 -10.54 -9.30
CA ARG A 480 -20.85 -11.23 -8.16
C ARG A 480 -20.23 -12.61 -7.90
N TRP A 481 -19.92 -13.34 -8.96
CA TRP A 481 -19.25 -14.64 -8.87
C TRP A 481 -17.82 -14.45 -8.38
N ALA A 482 -17.03 -13.57 -9.02
CA ALA A 482 -15.65 -13.32 -8.65
C ALA A 482 -15.50 -12.80 -7.21
N GLU A 483 -16.48 -12.03 -6.71
CA GLU A 483 -16.47 -11.58 -5.31
C GLU A 483 -16.71 -12.73 -4.33
N LYS A 484 -17.50 -13.75 -4.70
CA LYS A 484 -17.65 -14.97 -3.90
C LYS A 484 -16.36 -15.79 -3.89
N GLU A 485 -15.72 -15.95 -5.05
CA GLU A 485 -14.44 -16.66 -5.16
C GLU A 485 -13.32 -15.92 -4.41
N LEU A 486 -13.26 -14.58 -4.52
CA LEU A 486 -12.30 -13.76 -3.78
C LEU A 486 -12.51 -13.93 -2.27
N ALA A 487 -13.75 -13.87 -1.79
CA ALA A 487 -14.04 -14.09 -0.38
C ALA A 487 -13.65 -15.51 0.08
N ALA A 488 -13.89 -16.53 -0.73
CA ALA A 488 -13.47 -17.89 -0.41
C ALA A 488 -11.93 -18.02 -0.37
N LEU A 489 -11.22 -17.43 -1.33
CA LEU A 489 -9.75 -17.39 -1.34
C LEU A 489 -9.21 -16.73 -0.06
N LEU A 490 -9.73 -15.55 0.28
CA LEU A 490 -9.33 -14.83 1.49
C LEU A 490 -9.63 -15.61 2.77
N LEU A 491 -10.67 -16.43 2.80
CA LEU A 491 -11.01 -17.27 3.95
C LEU A 491 -10.03 -18.44 4.08
N MET A 492 -9.74 -19.15 2.98
CA MET A 492 -8.83 -20.30 2.95
C MET A 492 -7.44 -19.93 3.45
N TYR A 493 -6.90 -18.82 2.95
CA TYR A 493 -5.54 -18.37 3.24
C TYR A 493 -5.50 -17.28 4.32
N ARG A 494 -6.55 -17.15 5.14
CA ARG A 494 -6.63 -16.12 6.18
C ARG A 494 -5.50 -16.21 7.23
N LYS A 495 -5.03 -17.43 7.52
CA LYS A 495 -3.94 -17.71 8.46
C LYS A 495 -2.56 -17.74 7.79
N SER A 496 -2.51 -17.52 6.48
CA SER A 496 -1.31 -17.48 5.65
C SER A 496 -1.39 -16.26 4.73
N ASP A 497 -0.79 -16.31 3.54
CA ASP A 497 -0.74 -15.18 2.61
C ASP A 497 -1.65 -15.41 1.38
N PRO A 498 -2.85 -14.81 1.32
CA PRO A 498 -3.73 -14.94 0.15
C PRO A 498 -3.22 -14.21 -1.09
N VAL A 499 -2.34 -13.20 -0.93
CA VAL A 499 -1.81 -12.40 -2.05
C VAL A 499 -0.85 -13.24 -2.88
N GLU A 500 -0.13 -14.16 -2.25
CA GLU A 500 0.91 -14.94 -2.91
C GLU A 500 0.41 -16.22 -3.61
N VAL A 501 -0.85 -16.57 -3.39
CA VAL A 501 -1.48 -17.75 -3.99
C VAL A 501 -1.55 -17.61 -5.50
N ARG A 502 -0.90 -18.54 -6.21
CA ARG A 502 -0.91 -18.61 -7.67
C ARG A 502 -2.08 -19.42 -8.21
N GLY A 503 -2.50 -19.08 -9.42
CA GLY A 503 -3.60 -19.73 -10.10
C GLY A 503 -3.74 -19.33 -11.57
N SER A 504 -4.82 -19.84 -12.17
CA SER A 504 -5.20 -19.58 -13.55
C SER A 504 -5.62 -18.12 -13.79
N TYR A 505 -5.83 -17.78 -15.06
CA TYR A 505 -6.42 -16.49 -15.44
C TYR A 505 -7.85 -16.28 -14.90
N ALA A 506 -8.50 -17.35 -14.40
CA ALA A 506 -9.82 -17.28 -13.78
C ALA A 506 -9.77 -17.33 -12.24
N GLY A 507 -8.59 -17.49 -11.64
CA GLY A 507 -8.41 -17.60 -10.19
C GLY A 507 -8.54 -19.01 -9.64
N ALA A 508 -8.44 -20.03 -10.50
CA ALA A 508 -8.42 -21.44 -10.08
C ALA A 508 -7.04 -21.82 -9.54
N VAL A 509 -6.96 -22.60 -8.46
CA VAL A 509 -5.73 -22.81 -7.67
C VAL A 509 -5.33 -24.29 -7.59
N GLY A 510 -4.03 -24.54 -7.38
CA GLY A 510 -3.46 -25.87 -7.12
C GLY A 510 -3.39 -26.80 -8.35
N PHE A 511 -2.95 -28.04 -8.14
CA PHE A 511 -2.77 -29.06 -9.18
C PHE A 511 -4.07 -29.47 -9.86
N VAL A 512 -5.20 -29.28 -9.19
CA VAL A 512 -6.53 -29.67 -9.68
C VAL A 512 -7.37 -28.48 -10.14
N GLN A 513 -6.79 -27.28 -10.16
CA GLN A 513 -7.39 -26.04 -10.67
C GLN A 513 -8.82 -25.82 -10.15
N PHE A 514 -9.01 -25.98 -8.84
CA PHE A 514 -10.28 -25.67 -8.22
C PHE A 514 -10.47 -24.16 -8.09
N MET A 515 -11.70 -23.71 -8.35
CA MET A 515 -12.12 -22.40 -7.86
C MET A 515 -12.12 -22.40 -6.32
N PRO A 516 -11.79 -21.27 -5.66
CA PRO A 516 -11.73 -21.21 -4.20
C PRO A 516 -12.99 -21.71 -3.48
N THR A 517 -14.19 -21.43 -4.00
CA THR A 517 -15.43 -21.98 -3.42
C THR A 517 -15.53 -23.51 -3.55
N SER A 518 -14.98 -24.11 -4.60
CA SER A 518 -14.88 -25.57 -4.74
C SER A 518 -13.94 -26.17 -3.72
N VAL A 519 -12.84 -25.50 -3.37
CA VAL A 519 -11.92 -25.99 -2.31
C VAL A 519 -12.64 -26.02 -0.96
N LEU A 520 -13.39 -24.97 -0.63
CA LEU A 520 -14.18 -24.95 0.61
C LEU A 520 -15.28 -26.02 0.67
N ALA A 521 -15.84 -26.40 -0.47
CA ALA A 521 -16.95 -27.36 -0.53
C ALA A 521 -16.49 -28.83 -0.66
N TYR A 522 -15.37 -29.08 -1.34
CA TYR A 522 -14.95 -30.42 -1.76
C TYR A 522 -13.50 -30.76 -1.43
N GLY A 523 -12.74 -29.79 -0.90
CA GLY A 523 -11.37 -30.00 -0.46
C GLY A 523 -11.26 -31.07 0.63
N VAL A 524 -10.24 -31.91 0.52
CA VAL A 524 -9.96 -33.00 1.48
C VAL A 524 -8.51 -32.87 1.94
N ASP A 525 -8.34 -32.79 3.25
CA ASP A 525 -7.06 -33.01 3.95
C ASP A 525 -6.86 -34.52 4.03
N TYR A 526 -6.10 -35.07 3.08
CA TYR A 526 -5.92 -36.50 2.94
C TYR A 526 -4.76 -37.02 3.79
N ASP A 527 -3.72 -36.21 3.95
CA ASP A 527 -2.54 -36.57 4.74
C ASP A 527 -2.70 -36.29 6.25
N GLY A 528 -3.78 -35.62 6.65
CA GLY A 528 -4.18 -35.41 8.04
C GLY A 528 -3.40 -34.29 8.75
N ASN A 529 -2.78 -33.39 7.98
CA ASN A 529 -1.95 -32.32 8.53
C ASN A 529 -2.74 -31.12 9.09
N GLY A 530 -4.07 -31.15 8.96
CA GLY A 530 -4.99 -30.12 9.44
C GLY A 530 -5.30 -29.02 8.42
N ARG A 531 -4.88 -29.17 7.15
CA ARG A 531 -5.07 -28.20 6.06
C ARG A 531 -5.42 -28.92 4.76
N VAL A 532 -6.09 -28.21 3.86
CA VAL A 532 -6.30 -28.66 2.49
C VAL A 532 -5.30 -27.93 1.58
N GLU A 533 -4.28 -28.63 1.11
CA GLU A 533 -3.17 -28.08 0.32
C GLU A 533 -3.21 -28.62 -1.11
N LEU A 534 -3.81 -27.87 -2.04
CA LEU A 534 -3.98 -28.33 -3.42
C LEU A 534 -2.69 -28.32 -4.27
N ASP A 535 -1.57 -27.93 -3.69
CA ASP A 535 -0.20 -28.12 -4.18
C ASP A 535 0.50 -29.32 -3.51
N SER A 536 -0.24 -30.13 -2.75
CA SER A 536 0.14 -31.45 -2.27
C SER A 536 -0.64 -32.53 -3.04
N TRP A 537 0.04 -33.57 -3.52
CA TRP A 537 -0.60 -34.63 -4.31
C TRP A 537 -1.69 -35.42 -3.57
N PRO A 538 -1.49 -35.84 -2.30
CA PRO A 538 -2.53 -36.45 -1.48
C PRO A 538 -3.85 -35.68 -1.50
N ASP A 539 -3.80 -34.42 -1.10
CA ASP A 539 -4.96 -33.54 -0.98
C ASP A 539 -5.56 -33.19 -2.33
N ALA A 540 -4.72 -32.89 -3.33
CA ALA A 540 -5.18 -32.58 -4.67
C ALA A 540 -6.00 -33.74 -5.26
N LEU A 541 -5.43 -34.96 -5.27
CA LEU A 541 -6.10 -36.15 -5.80
C LEU A 541 -7.37 -36.47 -5.00
N ALA A 542 -7.31 -36.45 -3.67
CA ALA A 542 -8.47 -36.72 -2.84
C ALA A 542 -9.59 -35.69 -3.03
N SER A 543 -9.25 -34.41 -3.18
CA SER A 543 -10.21 -33.34 -3.43
C SER A 543 -10.88 -33.49 -4.80
N ALA A 544 -10.12 -33.82 -5.85
CA ALA A 544 -10.68 -34.08 -7.17
C ALA A 544 -11.58 -35.33 -7.17
N ALA A 545 -11.16 -36.41 -6.51
CA ALA A 545 -11.96 -37.63 -6.39
C ALA A 545 -13.26 -37.40 -5.60
N ASN A 546 -13.17 -36.70 -4.46
CA ASN A 546 -14.32 -36.31 -3.65
C ASN A 546 -15.30 -35.44 -4.45
N TYR A 547 -14.80 -34.48 -5.24
CA TYR A 547 -15.64 -33.67 -6.12
C TYR A 547 -16.43 -34.54 -7.09
N LEU A 548 -15.77 -35.45 -7.82
CA LEU A 548 -16.45 -36.34 -8.77
C LEU A 548 -17.49 -37.21 -8.06
N ALA A 549 -17.13 -37.82 -6.93
CA ALA A 549 -18.03 -38.65 -6.14
C ALA A 549 -19.29 -37.88 -5.69
N LYS A 550 -19.11 -36.66 -5.16
CA LYS A 550 -20.23 -35.78 -4.76
C LYS A 550 -21.09 -35.33 -5.93
N HIS A 551 -20.54 -35.29 -7.14
CA HIS A 551 -21.28 -35.04 -8.38
C HIS A 551 -21.80 -36.32 -9.04
N GLY A 552 -21.96 -37.41 -8.28
CA GLY A 552 -22.68 -38.61 -8.68
C GLY A 552 -21.90 -39.52 -9.62
N TYR A 553 -20.57 -39.48 -9.58
CA TYR A 553 -19.74 -40.34 -10.39
C TYR A 553 -20.04 -41.81 -10.09
N ARG A 554 -20.17 -42.62 -11.14
CA ARG A 554 -20.31 -44.08 -11.03
C ARG A 554 -19.52 -44.74 -12.15
N PRO A 555 -18.74 -45.79 -11.84
CA PRO A 555 -18.01 -46.53 -12.85
C PRO A 555 -18.90 -47.10 -13.95
N GLY A 556 -18.35 -47.20 -15.15
CA GLY A 556 -19.04 -47.78 -16.30
C GLY A 556 -18.61 -47.20 -17.64
N ARG A 557 -19.45 -47.39 -18.67
CA ARG A 557 -19.16 -46.89 -20.00
C ARG A 557 -19.10 -45.36 -20.01
N TYR A 558 -17.95 -44.80 -20.36
CA TYR A 558 -17.76 -43.36 -20.45
C TYR A 558 -18.31 -42.81 -21.77
N GLU A 559 -19.54 -42.31 -21.72
CA GLU A 559 -20.19 -41.65 -22.86
C GLU A 559 -21.06 -40.48 -22.41
N ARG A 560 -21.42 -39.61 -23.34
CA ARG A 560 -22.27 -38.45 -23.06
C ARG A 560 -23.59 -38.91 -22.42
N GLY A 561 -23.85 -38.44 -21.20
CA GLY A 561 -25.04 -38.82 -20.43
C GLY A 561 -24.84 -40.00 -19.47
N SER A 562 -23.67 -40.65 -19.46
CA SER A 562 -23.28 -41.54 -18.37
C SER A 562 -23.04 -40.75 -17.07
N ALA A 563 -23.07 -41.45 -15.93
CA ALA A 563 -22.78 -40.84 -14.63
C ALA A 563 -21.37 -40.23 -14.60
N ALA A 564 -20.34 -41.01 -14.96
CA ALA A 564 -18.96 -40.55 -15.04
C ALA A 564 -18.79 -39.32 -15.94
N TYR A 565 -19.39 -39.30 -17.14
CA TYR A 565 -19.31 -38.15 -18.04
C TYR A 565 -19.98 -36.89 -17.45
N ARG A 566 -21.14 -37.04 -16.81
CA ARG A 566 -21.82 -35.89 -16.17
C ARG A 566 -21.00 -35.32 -15.03
N SER A 567 -20.35 -36.16 -14.23
CA SER A 567 -19.49 -35.71 -13.12
C SER A 567 -18.24 -35.01 -13.66
N VAL A 568 -17.58 -35.53 -14.69
CA VAL A 568 -16.46 -34.83 -15.35
C VAL A 568 -16.91 -33.52 -16.00
N TYR A 569 -18.10 -33.50 -16.64
CA TYR A 569 -18.66 -32.27 -17.20
C TYR A 569 -18.99 -31.24 -16.11
N SER A 570 -19.37 -31.65 -14.90
CA SER A 570 -19.60 -30.70 -13.80
C SER A 570 -18.30 -30.01 -13.35
N TYR A 571 -17.17 -30.70 -13.47
CA TYR A 571 -15.84 -30.19 -13.14
C TYR A 571 -15.46 -28.97 -13.99
N ASN A 572 -15.69 -29.06 -15.31
CA ASN A 572 -15.64 -27.94 -16.24
C ASN A 572 -16.79 -28.10 -17.25
N PRO A 573 -17.81 -27.20 -17.28
CA PRO A 573 -19.05 -27.34 -18.05
C PRO A 573 -18.84 -27.14 -19.57
N SER A 574 -18.04 -28.03 -20.14
CA SER A 574 -17.60 -28.05 -21.52
C SER A 574 -17.58 -29.49 -22.03
N HIS A 575 -18.28 -29.73 -23.13
CA HIS A 575 -18.24 -31.05 -23.77
C HIS A 575 -16.88 -31.35 -24.39
N ASN A 576 -16.15 -30.33 -24.83
CA ASN A 576 -14.78 -30.49 -25.32
C ASN A 576 -13.86 -30.97 -24.19
N TYR A 577 -13.99 -30.39 -23.00
CA TYR A 577 -13.26 -30.82 -21.80
C TYR A 577 -13.56 -32.27 -21.44
N ALA A 578 -14.84 -32.61 -21.25
CA ALA A 578 -15.22 -33.97 -20.83
C ALA A 578 -14.82 -35.03 -21.87
N ARG A 579 -14.80 -34.70 -23.15
CA ARG A 579 -14.30 -35.59 -24.21
C ARG A 579 -12.79 -35.80 -24.12
N VAL A 580 -12.01 -34.73 -23.94
CA VAL A 580 -10.54 -34.84 -23.79
C VAL A 580 -10.17 -35.67 -22.57
N VAL A 581 -10.84 -35.46 -21.42
CA VAL A 581 -10.59 -36.27 -20.21
C VAL A 581 -10.85 -37.76 -20.48
N GLY A 582 -11.97 -38.11 -21.11
CA GLY A 582 -12.27 -39.51 -21.45
C GLY A 582 -11.28 -40.13 -22.44
N GLU A 583 -10.89 -39.38 -23.47
CA GLU A 583 -9.91 -39.84 -24.45
C GLU A 583 -8.52 -40.03 -23.83
N LEU A 584 -8.08 -39.08 -23.00
CA LEU A 584 -6.81 -39.18 -22.29
C LEU A 584 -6.85 -40.33 -21.27
N ALA A 585 -7.93 -40.51 -20.53
CA ALA A 585 -8.10 -41.63 -19.60
C ALA A 585 -7.93 -42.99 -20.30
N ALA A 586 -8.50 -43.15 -21.50
CA ALA A 586 -8.31 -44.37 -22.29
C ALA A 586 -6.84 -44.61 -22.68
N LEU A 587 -6.09 -43.54 -22.99
CA LEU A 587 -4.65 -43.63 -23.31
C LEU A 587 -3.78 -43.91 -22.07
N LEU A 588 -4.19 -43.43 -20.89
CA LEU A 588 -3.45 -43.59 -19.64
C LEU A 588 -3.72 -44.95 -18.96
N LYS A 589 -4.89 -45.56 -19.20
CA LYS A 589 -5.33 -46.79 -18.53
C LYS A 589 -4.32 -47.95 -18.60
N PRO A 590 -3.68 -48.28 -19.75
CA PRO A 590 -2.69 -49.36 -19.78
C PRO A 590 -1.46 -49.04 -18.91
N ARG A 591 -0.95 -47.81 -19.01
CA ARG A 591 0.26 -47.34 -18.30
C ARG A 591 0.09 -47.36 -16.78
N LEU A 592 -1.12 -47.03 -16.30
CA LEU A 592 -1.41 -47.03 -14.87
C LEU A 592 -1.49 -48.45 -14.28
N LYS A 593 -1.93 -49.44 -15.08
CA LYS A 593 -1.91 -50.85 -14.67
C LYS A 593 -0.50 -51.38 -14.49
N ASP A 594 0.41 -51.03 -15.39
CA ASP A 594 1.81 -51.48 -15.34
C ASP A 594 2.52 -50.92 -14.09
N ALA A 595 2.27 -49.66 -13.73
CA ALA A 595 2.81 -49.04 -12.52
C ALA A 595 2.26 -49.66 -11.22
N GLY A 596 1.01 -50.15 -11.22
CA GLY A 596 0.41 -50.85 -10.09
C GLY A 596 0.93 -52.27 -9.88
N GLY A 597 1.38 -52.95 -10.96
CA GLY A 597 1.83 -54.34 -10.94
C GLY A 597 3.29 -54.55 -10.51
N GLN A 598 4.18 -53.57 -10.75
CA GLN A 598 5.62 -53.70 -10.43
C GLN A 598 5.95 -53.60 -8.93
N GLY A 599 4.98 -53.30 -8.07
CA GLY A 599 5.16 -53.14 -6.63
C GLY A 599 5.00 -54.40 -5.77
N GLY A 600 4.65 -55.56 -6.37
CA GLY A 600 4.31 -56.80 -5.65
C GLY A 600 5.42 -57.83 -5.52
N ALA A 601 6.65 -57.54 -5.96
CA ALA A 601 7.75 -58.50 -6.00
C ALA A 601 9.01 -57.99 -5.27
N THR A 602 8.90 -57.55 -4.02
CA THR A 602 10.04 -57.48 -3.08
C THR A 602 9.51 -57.53 -1.64
N GLY A 603 9.30 -58.73 -1.11
CA GLY A 603 8.90 -58.87 0.29
C GLY A 603 8.38 -60.25 0.67
N GLU A 604 9.15 -61.31 0.43
CA GLU A 604 9.04 -62.55 1.21
C GLU A 604 10.29 -63.41 0.95
N GLY A 605 11.15 -63.47 1.95
CA GLY A 605 12.37 -64.28 1.98
C GLY A 605 12.72 -64.54 3.45
N SER A 606 11.81 -65.23 4.14
CA SER A 606 11.98 -65.68 5.51
C SER A 606 13.05 -66.78 5.57
N ALA A 607 13.96 -66.61 6.52
CA ALA A 607 14.88 -67.62 7.00
C ALA A 607 14.14 -68.87 7.52
N GLN A 608 14.67 -70.06 7.23
CA GLN A 608 14.94 -71.13 8.20
C GLN A 608 15.51 -72.37 7.51
N ALA A 609 16.72 -72.77 7.91
CA ALA A 609 17.10 -74.17 8.09
C ALA A 609 18.33 -74.23 9.01
N SER A 610 18.08 -74.63 10.25
CA SER A 610 19.09 -74.98 11.24
C SER A 610 19.47 -76.45 11.14
N GLY A 611 20.78 -76.74 11.20
CA GLY A 611 21.33 -77.82 12.02
C GLY A 611 21.65 -79.16 11.36
N GLY A 612 22.91 -79.57 11.50
CA GLY A 612 23.21 -80.89 12.07
C GLY A 612 24.08 -81.86 11.25
N ARG A 613 25.33 -81.97 11.71
CA ARG A 613 26.35 -83.04 11.52
C ARG A 613 27.15 -83.07 10.23
#